data_AF-A0A0F8WM67-F1
#
_entry.id   AF-A0A0F8WM67-F1
#
_cell.length_a   1.000
_cell.length_b   1.000
_cell.length_c   1.000
_cell.angle_alpha   90.00
_cell.angle_beta   90.00
_cell.angle_gamma   90.00
#
_symmetry.space_group_name_H-M   'P 1'
#
loop_
_entity.id
_entity.type
_entity.pdbx_description
1 polymer ?
#
loop_
_entity_poly.entity_id
_entity_poly.type
_entity_poly.pdbx_seq_one_letter_code
_entity_poly.pdbx_strand_id
1 'polypeptide(L)' 'MVNENSTEENMVVTPWEVRGFVDYDKLIKKFGTKPFDENLQQRLAKFTDGDLHY' A
#
# COMPACT_ATOMS: atom_id res chain seq x y z
N MET A 1 -34.71 -2.00 6.47
CA MET A 1 -33.70 -2.07 5.41
C MET A 1 -32.44 -1.45 5.98
N VAL A 2 -31.45 -2.27 6.34
CA VAL A 2 -30.14 -1.78 6.81
C VAL A 2 -29.41 -1.27 5.57
N ASN A 3 -29.04 0.02 5.56
CA ASN A 3 -28.20 0.59 4.51
C ASN A 3 -26.79 0.02 4.67
N GLU A 4 -26.44 -0.95 3.82
CA GLU A 4 -25.11 -1.56 3.71
C GLU A 4 -24.08 -0.62 3.07
N ASN A 5 -23.86 0.58 3.63
CA ASN A 5 -22.80 1.50 3.17
C ASN A 5 -22.07 2.21 4.32
N SER A 6 -21.97 1.58 5.49
CA SER A 6 -21.45 2.20 6.72
C SER A 6 -19.97 1.95 7.01
N THR A 7 -19.12 1.68 6.02
CA THR A 7 -17.66 1.57 6.20
C THR A 7 -16.84 2.04 4.99
N GLU A 8 -17.29 3.07 4.26
CA GLU A 8 -16.33 3.91 3.54
C GLU A 8 -15.64 4.84 4.56
N GLU A 9 -14.73 4.28 5.35
CA GLU A 9 -13.78 5.11 6.08
C GLU A 9 -12.96 5.86 5.04
N ASN A 10 -13.28 7.15 4.86
CA ASN A 10 -12.55 8.07 3.99
C ASN A 10 -11.13 8.25 4.54
N MET A 11 -10.22 7.34 4.17
CA MET A 11 -8.82 7.43 4.56
C MET A 11 -8.21 8.72 3.99
N VAL A 12 -7.54 9.48 4.86
CA VAL A 12 -6.78 10.67 4.47
C VAL A 12 -5.31 10.31 4.56
N VAL A 13 -4.62 10.43 3.43
CA VAL A 13 -3.16 10.23 3.35
C VAL A 13 -2.58 11.42 2.59
N THR A 14 -1.83 12.24 3.32
CA THR A 14 -1.09 13.39 2.80
C THR A 14 0.33 13.36 3.39
N PRO A 15 1.26 14.19 2.90
CA PRO A 15 2.60 14.28 3.49
C PRO A 15 2.63 14.69 4.98
N TRP A 16 1.54 15.26 5.50
CA TRP A 16 1.46 15.83 6.84
C TRP A 16 0.45 15.13 7.76
N GLU A 17 -0.51 14.39 7.21
CA GLU A 17 -1.61 13.77 7.95
C GLU A 17 -1.94 12.38 7.40
N VAL A 18 -2.08 11.41 8.31
CA VAL A 18 -2.65 10.09 8.06
C VAL A 18 -3.79 9.84 9.04
N ARG A 19 -5.00 9.55 8.55
CA ARG A 19 -6.20 9.34 9.39
C ARG A 19 -7.15 8.30 8.81
N GLY A 20 -7.75 7.50 9.70
CA GLY A 20 -8.69 6.42 9.37
C GLY A 20 -7.99 5.09 9.07
N PHE A 21 -8.75 4.04 8.76
CA PHE A 21 -8.22 2.77 8.30
C PHE A 21 -7.57 2.91 6.92
N VAL A 22 -6.27 2.64 6.83
CA VAL A 22 -5.52 2.74 5.58
C VAL A 22 -5.58 1.43 4.82
N ASP A 23 -6.32 1.44 3.72
CA ASP A 23 -6.34 0.35 2.73
C ASP A 23 -5.21 0.57 1.72
N TYR A 24 -4.11 -0.18 1.89
CA TYR A 24 -2.92 -0.06 1.04
C TYR A 24 -3.18 -0.44 -0.42
N ASP A 25 -4.10 -1.37 -0.70
CA ASP A 25 -4.45 -1.74 -2.07
C ASP A 25 -5.16 -0.58 -2.79
N LYS A 26 -6.07 0.10 -2.10
CA LYS A 26 -6.68 1.35 -2.61
C LYS A 26 -5.64 2.46 -2.74
N LEU A 27 -4.69 2.56 -1.82
CA LEU A 27 -3.66 3.60 -1.83
C LEU A 27 -2.74 3.46 -3.04
N ILE A 28 -2.28 2.23 -3.34
CA ILE A 28 -1.49 1.91 -4.54
C ILE A 28 -2.23 2.35 -5.80
N LYS A 29 -3.52 1.98 -5.93
CA LYS A 29 -4.35 2.38 -7.07
C LYS A 29 -4.53 3.89 -7.17
N LYS A 30 -4.77 4.58 -6.05
CA LYS A 30 -5.01 6.03 -5.99
C LYS A 30 -3.77 6.84 -6.39
N PHE A 31 -2.58 6.42 -5.97
CA PHE A 31 -1.32 7.10 -6.29
C PHE A 31 -0.68 6.60 -7.59
N GLY A 32 -1.24 5.54 -8.21
CA GLY A 32 -0.72 4.97 -9.45
C GLY A 32 0.64 4.30 -9.28
N THR A 33 0.96 3.83 -8.08
CA THR A 33 2.22 3.14 -7.80
C THR A 33 2.10 1.66 -8.17
N LYS A 34 3.24 0.95 -8.12
CA LYS A 34 3.29 -0.49 -8.33
C LYS A 34 3.55 -1.19 -7.00
N PRO A 35 2.92 -2.34 -6.75
CA PRO A 35 3.24 -3.16 -5.59
C PRO A 35 4.68 -3.64 -5.67
N PHE A 36 5.28 -3.83 -4.50
CA PHE A 36 6.61 -4.41 -4.37
C PHE A 36 6.49 -5.94 -4.33
N ASP A 37 6.47 -6.55 -5.51
CA ASP A 37 6.25 -7.99 -5.68
C ASP A 37 7.51 -8.84 -5.51
N GLU A 38 7.33 -10.16 -5.43
CA GLU A 38 8.42 -11.13 -5.28
C GLU A 38 9.41 -11.10 -6.46
N ASN A 39 8.94 -10.77 -7.67
CA ASN A 39 9.83 -10.67 -8.82
C ASN A 39 10.80 -9.50 -8.67
N LEU A 40 10.30 -8.35 -8.20
CA LEU A 40 11.11 -7.18 -7.92
C LEU A 40 12.07 -7.44 -6.75
N GLN A 41 11.64 -8.14 -5.70
CA GLN A 41 12.49 -8.58 -4.60
C GLN A 41 13.66 -9.45 -5.08
N GLN A 42 13.37 -10.49 -5.87
CA GLN A 42 14.40 -11.38 -6.42
C GLN A 42 15.37 -10.64 -7.35
N ARG A 43 14.88 -9.65 -8.10
CA ARG A 43 15.74 -8.81 -8.93
C ARG A 43 16.67 -7.94 -8.08
N LEU A 44 16.18 -7.36 -6.99
CA LEU A 44 16.99 -6.54 -6.08
C LEU A 44 18.02 -7.36 -5.31
N ALA A 45 17.65 -8.55 -4.83
CA ALA A 45 18.57 -9.45 -4.12
C ALA A 45 19.85 -9.76 -4.92
N LYS A 46 19.77 -9.78 -6.26
CA LYS A 46 20.93 -10.00 -7.14
C LYS A 46 21.96 -8.86 -7.08
N PHE A 47 21.57 -7.67 -6.66
CA PHE A 47 22.44 -6.49 -6.57
C PHE A 47 22.95 -6.22 -5.15
N THR A 48 22.38 -6.88 -4.14
CA THR A 48 22.70 -6.66 -2.72
C THR A 48 23.29 -7.91 -2.04
N ASP A 49 23.77 -8.89 -2.81
CA ASP A 49 24.25 -10.20 -2.31
C ASP A 49 23.24 -10.90 -1.38
N GLY A 50 21.94 -10.72 -1.65
CA GLY A 50 20.85 -11.28 -0.86
C GLY A 50 20.56 -10.54 0.45
N ASP A 51 21.27 -9.45 0.77
CA ASP A 51 20.97 -8.61 1.94
C ASP A 51 19.77 -7.71 1.62
N LEU A 52 18.58 -8.19 1.99
CA LEU A 52 17.33 -7.45 1.93
C LEU A 52 16.84 -7.15 3.34
N HIS A 53 16.39 -5.92 3.58
CA HIS A 53 15.75 -5.56 4.84
C HIS A 53 14.42 -6.31 5.00
N TYR A 54 14.14 -6.76 6.23
CA TYR A 54 12.95 -7.52 6.60
C TYR A 54 11.85 -6.64 7.19
#